data_AF-C3Y3R7-F1
#
_entry.id   AF-C3Y3R7-F1
#
_cell.length_a   1.000
_cell.length_b   1.000
_cell.length_c   1.000
_cell.angle_alpha   90.00
_cell.angle_beta   90.00
_cell.angle_gamma   90.00
#
_symmetry.space_group_name_H-M   'P 1'
#
loop_
_entity.id
_entity.type
_entity.pdbx_description
1 polymer ?
#
loop_
_entity_poly.entity_id
_entity_poly.type
_entity_poly.pdbx_seq_one_letter_code
_entity_poly.pdbx_strand_id
1 'polypeptide(L)'
;MMTSAPTSRLGGTTTSSSAREARELYELKQQAVKFYQDNLVPQRMEQVLNDMFYENPEDVYGHLAGYFQQFAKPPTVSQVTVLEAADCRGQPTIQAELHGVVNNVDKVLCTVTVPTTNWDTPLTEEEEAEKAESLKVAMEYLAGPITEALSGTEVANQREGDQRVKNFIAKVLEDFEEELKAKKAKEEEESPRAPTPKAAPSEKGGKGKKGKGSATSVIIPPQPKEELPHGIQAVSAASLALLEAGAQASRQPLYSHVAALRTGEVSSKLRIPLPMVCVYHGGKAGPGKLNCIKELLIMPKPGLPFKEVHPSTVYM
;
A
#
# COMPACT_ATOMS: atom_id res chain seq x y z
N MET A 1 22.66 41.16 -76.35
CA MET A 1 21.90 40.53 -75.25
C MET A 1 21.35 39.22 -75.80
N MET A 2 22.16 38.17 -75.92
CA MET A 2 22.41 37.14 -74.90
C MET A 2 21.12 36.69 -74.19
N THR A 3 20.67 35.47 -74.48
CA THR A 3 20.23 34.50 -73.46
C THR A 3 20.14 33.11 -74.10
N SER A 4 21.03 32.24 -73.67
CA SER A 4 21.13 30.82 -74.01
C SER A 4 20.15 30.00 -73.15
N ALA A 5 19.42 29.07 -73.76
CA ALA A 5 18.69 28.03 -73.05
C ALA A 5 19.63 26.85 -72.72
N PRO A 6 19.70 26.34 -71.48
CA PRO A 6 20.47 25.14 -71.17
C PRO A 6 19.60 23.90 -71.34
N THR A 7 20.07 22.97 -72.17
CA THR A 7 19.59 21.58 -72.22
C THR A 7 20.15 20.85 -71.00
N SER A 8 19.35 20.68 -69.94
CA SER A 8 19.75 19.85 -68.80
C SER A 8 19.49 18.37 -69.11
N ARG A 9 20.59 17.60 -69.13
CA ARG A 9 20.59 16.14 -69.19
C ARG A 9 19.92 15.58 -67.94
N LEU A 10 18.83 14.84 -68.13
CA LEU A 10 18.32 13.88 -67.14
C LEU A 10 19.30 12.69 -67.10
N GLY A 11 20.11 12.62 -66.05
CA GLY A 11 21.09 11.57 -65.82
C GLY A 11 21.10 11.10 -64.37
N GLY A 12 20.33 10.04 -64.09
CA GLY A 12 20.62 8.98 -63.12
C GLY A 12 20.97 9.34 -61.67
N THR A 13 19.96 9.40 -60.80
CA THR A 13 20.15 9.26 -59.33
C THR A 13 19.11 8.34 -58.66
N THR A 14 18.36 7.53 -59.43
CA THR A 14 17.32 6.65 -58.89
C THR A 14 17.82 5.26 -58.48
N THR A 15 18.99 4.83 -58.95
CA THR A 15 19.51 3.48 -58.68
C THR A 15 20.18 3.34 -57.31
N SER A 16 20.80 4.39 -56.77
CA SER A 16 21.51 4.33 -55.48
C SER A 16 20.56 4.26 -54.27
N SER A 17 19.38 4.89 -54.35
CA SER A 17 18.33 4.79 -53.33
C SER A 17 17.81 3.36 -53.21
N SER A 18 17.48 2.73 -54.34
CA SER A 18 16.94 1.36 -54.37
C SER A 18 17.92 0.32 -53.83
N ALA A 19 19.21 0.48 -54.10
CA ALA A 19 20.25 -0.43 -53.61
C ALA A 19 20.50 -0.26 -52.10
N ARG A 20 20.33 0.96 -51.58
CA ARG A 20 20.43 1.26 -50.15
C ARG A 20 19.22 0.70 -49.39
N GLU A 21 18.01 0.94 -49.89
CA GLU A 21 16.77 0.37 -49.35
C GLU A 21 16.79 -1.16 -49.32
N ALA A 22 17.31 -1.79 -50.38
CA ALA A 22 17.47 -3.25 -50.44
C ALA A 22 18.44 -3.79 -49.38
N ARG A 23 19.52 -3.05 -49.07
CA ARG A 23 20.47 -3.40 -48.00
C ARG A 23 19.84 -3.22 -46.62
N GLU A 24 19.16 -2.10 -46.39
CA GLU A 24 18.46 -1.82 -45.13
C GLU A 24 17.37 -2.87 -44.86
N LEU A 25 16.61 -3.28 -45.87
CA LEU A 25 15.62 -4.36 -45.76
C LEU A 25 16.26 -5.72 -45.45
N TYR A 26 17.42 -6.00 -46.04
CA TYR A 26 18.17 -7.24 -45.78
C TYR A 26 18.72 -7.26 -44.34
N GLU A 27 19.28 -6.16 -43.87
CA GLU A 27 19.72 -5.98 -42.48
C GLU A 27 18.55 -6.13 -41.51
N LEU A 28 17.40 -5.52 -41.79
CA LEU A 28 16.19 -5.66 -40.98
C LEU A 28 15.72 -7.12 -40.90
N LYS A 29 15.74 -7.86 -42.01
CA LYS A 29 15.42 -9.29 -42.02
C LYS A 29 16.40 -10.09 -41.17
N GLN A 30 17.70 -9.82 -41.24
CA GLN A 30 18.69 -10.49 -40.41
C GLN A 30 18.48 -10.18 -38.92
N GLN A 31 18.16 -8.92 -38.58
CA GLN A 31 17.83 -8.53 -37.21
C GLN A 31 16.58 -9.24 -36.70
N ALA A 32 15.52 -9.34 -37.52
CA ALA A 32 14.30 -10.05 -37.16
C ALA A 32 14.55 -11.56 -36.93
N VAL A 33 15.32 -12.21 -37.81
CA VAL A 33 15.68 -13.62 -37.65
C VAL A 33 16.46 -13.85 -36.35
N LYS A 34 17.45 -12.99 -36.06
CA LYS A 34 18.19 -13.05 -34.78
C LYS A 34 17.26 -12.86 -33.59
N PHE A 35 16.39 -11.86 -33.62
CA PHE A 35 15.44 -11.60 -32.53
C PHE A 35 14.56 -12.81 -32.22
N TYR A 36 13.97 -13.46 -33.24
CA TYR A 36 13.13 -14.64 -33.00
C TYR A 36 13.93 -15.86 -32.54
N GLN A 37 15.18 -16.03 -33.02
CA GLN A 37 16.07 -17.10 -32.61
C GLN A 37 16.52 -16.92 -31.14
N ASP A 38 16.91 -15.72 -30.76
CA ASP A 38 17.38 -15.39 -29.41
C ASP A 38 16.26 -15.58 -28.37
N ASN A 39 15.01 -15.31 -28.75
CA ASN A 39 13.83 -15.51 -27.90
C ASN A 39 13.21 -16.92 -28.04
N LEU A 40 13.82 -17.83 -28.80
CA LEU A 40 13.37 -19.22 -29.00
C LEU A 40 11.92 -19.35 -29.53
N VAL A 41 11.37 -18.29 -30.15
CA VAL A 41 9.96 -18.24 -30.57
C VAL A 41 9.59 -19.40 -31.51
N PRO A 42 10.37 -19.72 -32.57
CA PRO A 42 10.01 -20.80 -33.49
C PRO A 42 9.95 -22.18 -32.82
N GLN A 43 10.90 -22.47 -31.92
CA GLN A 43 10.96 -23.75 -31.21
C GLN A 43 9.79 -23.90 -30.23
N ARG A 44 9.43 -22.82 -29.54
CA ARG A 44 8.27 -22.81 -28.63
C ARG A 44 6.94 -22.97 -29.38
N MET A 45 6.81 -22.33 -30.54
CA MET A 45 5.66 -22.49 -31.42
C MET A 45 5.53 -23.93 -31.93
N GLU A 46 6.63 -24.55 -32.35
CA GLU A 46 6.62 -25.94 -32.82
C GLU A 46 6.23 -26.91 -31.69
N GLN A 47 6.80 -26.74 -30.49
CA GLN A 47 6.46 -27.54 -29.31
C GLN A 47 4.97 -27.48 -28.99
N VAL A 48 4.41 -26.27 -28.83
CA VAL A 48 3.00 -26.13 -28.45
C VAL A 48 2.05 -26.65 -29.52
N LEU A 49 2.38 -26.49 -30.82
CA LEU A 49 1.56 -27.01 -31.91
C LEU A 49 1.54 -28.54 -31.93
N ASN A 50 2.70 -29.17 -31.67
CA ASN A 50 2.79 -30.62 -31.60
C ASN A 50 2.02 -31.17 -30.39
N ASP A 51 2.22 -30.58 -29.21
CA ASP A 51 1.56 -31.03 -27.98
C ASP A 51 0.03 -30.85 -28.06
N MET A 52 -0.41 -29.67 -28.52
CA MET A 52 -1.83 -29.32 -28.66
C MET A 52 -2.57 -30.23 -29.64
N PHE A 53 -1.91 -30.73 -30.69
CA PHE A 53 -2.52 -31.69 -31.62
C PHE A 53 -2.92 -33.00 -30.92
N TYR A 54 -2.12 -33.47 -29.96
CA TYR A 54 -2.43 -34.68 -29.19
C TYR A 54 -3.38 -34.43 -28.02
N GLU A 55 -3.24 -33.28 -27.35
CA GLU A 55 -4.10 -32.92 -26.21
C GLU A 55 -5.54 -32.56 -26.64
N ASN A 56 -5.71 -32.06 -27.87
CA ASN A 56 -6.99 -31.66 -28.46
C ASN A 56 -7.89 -30.84 -27.50
N PRO A 57 -7.40 -29.69 -26.98
CA PRO A 57 -8.15 -28.87 -26.05
C PRO A 57 -9.40 -28.25 -26.72
N GLU A 58 -10.47 -28.07 -25.95
CA GLU A 58 -11.71 -27.41 -26.44
C GLU A 58 -11.46 -25.94 -26.84
N ASP A 59 -10.61 -25.23 -26.09
CA ASP A 59 -10.18 -23.86 -26.39
C ASP A 59 -8.68 -23.84 -26.77
N VAL A 60 -8.44 -23.91 -28.07
CA VAL A 60 -7.11 -23.84 -28.70
C VAL A 60 -6.35 -22.56 -28.33
N TYR A 61 -7.03 -21.41 -28.36
CA TYR A 61 -6.36 -20.13 -28.12
C TYR A 61 -6.12 -19.88 -26.63
N GLY A 62 -7.04 -20.32 -25.77
CA GLY A 62 -6.84 -20.34 -24.32
C GLY A 62 -5.65 -21.20 -23.91
N HIS A 63 -5.48 -22.37 -24.51
CA HIS A 63 -4.33 -23.24 -24.28
C HIS A 63 -3.02 -22.56 -24.70
N LEU A 64 -2.96 -21.99 -25.90
CA LEU A 64 -1.80 -21.22 -26.38
C LEU A 64 -1.45 -20.07 -25.43
N ALA A 65 -2.45 -19.30 -24.99
CA ALA A 65 -2.26 -18.21 -24.05
C ALA A 65 -1.68 -18.70 -22.71
N GLY A 66 -2.21 -19.80 -22.17
CA GLY A 66 -1.72 -20.41 -20.93
C GLY A 66 -0.29 -20.93 -21.05
N TYR A 67 0.08 -21.52 -22.20
CA TYR A 67 1.43 -21.97 -22.47
C TYR A 67 2.42 -20.80 -22.54
N PHE A 68 2.13 -19.78 -23.36
CA PHE A 68 3.03 -18.62 -23.50
C PHE A 68 3.11 -17.76 -22.24
N GLN A 69 2.07 -17.77 -21.40
CA GLN A 69 2.07 -17.06 -20.12
C GLN A 69 3.17 -17.56 -19.16
N GLN A 70 3.60 -18.81 -19.27
CA GLN A 70 4.69 -19.35 -18.44
C GLN A 70 6.07 -18.76 -18.79
N PHE A 71 6.21 -18.28 -20.03
CA PHE A 71 7.44 -17.66 -20.52
C PHE A 71 7.39 -16.12 -20.50
N ALA A 72 6.21 -15.56 -20.19
CA ALA A 72 6.05 -14.12 -20.05
C ALA A 72 6.86 -13.61 -18.85
N LYS A 73 7.33 -12.36 -18.95
CA LYS A 73 7.97 -11.69 -17.81
C LYS A 73 6.99 -11.58 -16.64
N PRO A 74 7.46 -11.68 -15.39
CA PRO A 74 6.60 -11.55 -14.23
C PRO A 74 5.98 -10.15 -14.18
N PRO A 75 4.82 -9.99 -13.53
CA PRO A 75 4.19 -8.68 -13.37
C PRO A 75 5.08 -7.73 -12.60
N THR A 76 5.23 -6.51 -13.10
CA THR A 76 6.01 -5.45 -12.43
C THR A 76 5.13 -4.25 -12.12
N VAL A 77 5.40 -3.58 -11.00
CA VAL A 77 4.71 -2.34 -10.62
C VAL A 77 5.05 -1.23 -11.62
N SER A 78 4.04 -0.51 -12.11
CA SER A 78 4.20 0.67 -12.96
C SER A 78 4.03 1.95 -12.16
N GLN A 79 2.89 2.08 -11.47
CA GLN A 79 2.50 3.28 -10.73
C GLN A 79 1.58 2.95 -9.55
N VAL A 80 1.61 3.80 -8.51
CA VAL A 80 0.57 3.84 -7.46
C VAL A 80 -0.25 5.12 -7.64
N THR A 81 -1.56 4.98 -7.85
CA THR A 81 -2.50 6.10 -7.87
C THR A 81 -3.24 6.15 -6.53
N VAL A 82 -3.74 7.34 -6.17
CA VAL A 82 -4.35 7.55 -4.87
C VAL A 82 -5.64 8.34 -5.01
N LEU A 83 -6.65 7.88 -4.29
CA LEU A 83 -7.96 8.47 -4.17
C LEU A 83 -8.27 8.73 -2.70
N GLU A 84 -9.03 9.79 -2.45
CA GLU A 84 -9.61 10.03 -1.14
C GLU A 84 -10.87 9.17 -0.99
N ALA A 85 -10.94 8.43 0.11
CA ALA A 85 -12.08 7.60 0.49
C ALA A 85 -12.59 8.02 1.87
N ALA A 86 -13.78 7.55 2.24
CA ALA A 86 -14.34 7.79 3.57
C ALA A 86 -14.36 6.49 4.38
N ASP A 87 -14.03 6.59 5.66
CA ASP A 87 -14.14 5.49 6.61
C ASP A 87 -15.60 5.25 7.05
N CYS A 88 -15.81 4.27 7.95
CA CYS A 88 -17.13 3.95 8.48
C CYS A 88 -17.82 5.08 9.27
N ARG A 89 -17.10 6.15 9.62
CA ARG A 89 -17.60 7.35 10.29
C ARG A 89 -17.71 8.56 9.35
N GLY A 90 -17.38 8.39 8.07
CA GLY A 90 -17.35 9.47 7.09
C GLY A 90 -16.08 10.34 7.16
N GLN A 91 -15.05 9.93 7.91
CA GLN A 91 -13.78 10.65 7.95
C GLN A 91 -12.92 10.29 6.74
N PRO A 92 -12.10 11.23 6.23
CA PRO A 92 -11.24 10.96 5.09
C PRO A 92 -10.17 9.92 5.42
N THR A 93 -9.96 9.00 4.49
CA THR A 93 -8.93 7.96 4.46
C THR A 93 -8.39 7.80 3.04
N ILE A 94 -7.35 6.99 2.90
CA ILE A 94 -6.61 6.81 1.64
C ILE A 94 -7.04 5.50 0.98
N GLN A 95 -7.35 5.58 -0.30
CA GLN A 95 -7.51 4.43 -1.18
C GLN A 95 -6.40 4.46 -2.23
N ALA A 96 -5.55 3.44 -2.24
CA ALA A 96 -4.45 3.32 -3.19
C ALA A 96 -4.81 2.28 -4.26
N GLU A 97 -4.59 2.63 -5.53
CA GLU A 97 -4.69 1.68 -6.64
C GLU A 97 -3.29 1.38 -7.17
N LEU A 98 -2.95 0.09 -7.24
CA LEU A 98 -1.67 -0.35 -7.78
C LEU A 98 -1.84 -0.70 -9.26
N HIS A 99 -1.10 0.01 -10.10
CA HIS A 99 -0.97 -0.31 -11.51
C HIS A 99 0.29 -1.15 -11.73
N GLY A 100 0.21 -2.07 -12.69
CA GLY A 100 1.35 -2.86 -13.09
C GLY A 100 1.26 -3.39 -14.50
N VAL A 101 2.42 -3.68 -15.06
CA VAL A 101 2.58 -4.24 -16.39
C VAL A 101 2.44 -5.76 -16.31
N VAL A 102 1.33 -6.28 -16.84
CA VAL A 102 1.06 -7.72 -16.97
C VAL A 102 1.00 -8.07 -18.44
N ASN A 103 1.81 -9.03 -18.89
CA ASN A 103 1.89 -9.44 -20.30
C ASN A 103 2.11 -8.23 -21.24
N ASN A 104 2.99 -7.30 -20.85
CA ASN A 104 3.31 -6.08 -21.60
C ASN A 104 2.13 -5.09 -21.75
N VAL A 105 1.10 -5.21 -20.91
CA VAL A 105 -0.03 -4.27 -20.85
C VAL A 105 -0.13 -3.71 -19.44
N ASP A 106 -0.19 -2.39 -19.33
CA ASP A 106 -0.43 -1.71 -18.07
C ASP A 106 -1.89 -1.84 -17.65
N LYS A 107 -2.13 -2.31 -16.42
CA LYS A 107 -3.46 -2.57 -15.87
C LYS A 107 -3.49 -2.25 -14.38
N VAL A 108 -4.66 -1.90 -13.88
CA VAL A 108 -4.93 -1.86 -12.44
C VAL A 108 -4.92 -3.30 -11.92
N LEU A 109 -4.08 -3.57 -10.93
CA LEU A 109 -3.96 -4.86 -10.27
C LEU A 109 -4.89 -4.95 -9.07
N CYS A 110 -4.86 -3.95 -8.19
CA CYS A 110 -5.69 -3.96 -7.00
C CYS A 110 -5.99 -2.54 -6.52
N THR A 111 -7.01 -2.46 -5.67
CA THR A 111 -7.44 -1.24 -5.01
C THR A 111 -7.56 -1.56 -3.52
N VAL A 112 -6.81 -0.86 -2.69
CA VAL A 112 -6.77 -1.07 -1.24
C VAL A 112 -7.15 0.19 -0.49
N THR A 113 -7.94 0.05 0.56
CA THR A 113 -8.30 1.15 1.45
C THR A 113 -7.57 0.98 2.78
N VAL A 114 -6.84 2.02 3.19
CA VAL A 114 -6.14 2.00 4.48
C VAL A 114 -7.15 2.21 5.60
N PRO A 115 -7.18 1.35 6.64
CA PRO A 115 -8.01 1.58 7.80
C PRO A 115 -7.46 2.75 8.61
N THR A 116 -8.37 3.63 9.05
CA THR A 116 -8.03 4.74 9.92
C THR A 116 -7.73 4.27 11.34
N THR A 117 -6.66 4.79 11.95
CA THR A 117 -6.34 4.57 13.37
C THR A 117 -7.28 5.39 14.27
N ASN A 118 -7.56 4.88 15.48
CA ASN A 118 -8.39 5.55 16.49
C ASN A 118 -9.83 5.82 16.06
N TRP A 119 -10.45 4.85 15.38
CA TRP A 119 -11.85 4.92 14.97
C TRP A 119 -12.80 5.26 16.13
N ASP A 120 -12.44 4.96 17.38
CA ASP A 120 -13.28 5.01 18.56
C ASP A 120 -13.38 6.40 19.21
N THR A 121 -12.39 7.26 19.01
CA THR A 121 -12.30 8.55 19.72
C THR A 121 -12.86 9.67 18.85
N PRO A 122 -13.81 10.50 19.33
CA PRO A 122 -14.18 11.72 18.63
C PRO A 122 -12.95 12.63 18.58
N LEU A 123 -12.58 13.04 17.37
CA LEU A 123 -11.46 13.94 17.12
C LEU A 123 -11.91 15.38 17.42
N THR A 124 -10.99 16.20 17.90
CA THR A 124 -11.19 17.66 17.92
C THR A 124 -11.00 18.24 16.51
N GLU A 125 -11.51 19.45 16.26
CA GLU A 125 -11.30 20.13 14.96
C GLU A 125 -9.80 20.27 14.61
N GLU A 126 -8.94 20.45 15.61
CA GLU A 126 -7.49 20.49 15.45
C GLU A 126 -6.92 19.15 14.99
N GLU A 127 -7.37 18.04 15.60
CA GLU A 127 -6.93 16.69 15.24
C GLU A 127 -7.46 16.27 13.86
N GLU A 128 -8.65 16.73 13.48
CA GLU A 128 -9.20 16.53 12.12
C GLU A 128 -8.38 17.28 11.06
N ALA A 129 -7.96 18.51 11.37
CA ALA A 129 -7.09 19.30 10.49
C ALA A 129 -5.69 18.68 10.34
N GLU A 130 -5.08 18.23 11.45
CA GLU A 130 -3.78 17.53 11.45
C GLU A 130 -3.86 16.23 10.64
N LYS A 131 -4.94 15.46 10.83
CA LYS A 131 -5.19 14.24 10.06
C LYS A 131 -5.34 14.55 8.56
N ALA A 132 -6.09 15.57 8.19
CA ALA A 132 -6.25 15.97 6.79
C ALA A 132 -4.92 16.40 6.15
N GLU A 133 -4.07 17.10 6.90
CA GLU A 133 -2.72 17.45 6.45
C GLU A 133 -1.86 16.20 6.26
N SER A 134 -1.88 15.28 7.22
CA SER A 134 -1.16 14.00 7.13
C SER A 134 -1.63 13.14 5.95
N LEU A 135 -2.93 13.15 5.63
CA LEU A 135 -3.48 12.50 4.43
C LEU A 135 -2.94 13.13 3.15
N LYS A 136 -2.91 14.47 3.07
CA LYS A 136 -2.40 15.16 1.88
C LYS A 136 -0.93 14.80 1.62
N VAL A 137 -0.11 14.81 2.67
CA VAL A 137 1.30 14.39 2.58
C VAL A 137 1.41 12.92 2.17
N ALA A 138 0.57 12.04 2.70
CA ALA A 138 0.56 10.62 2.30
C ALA A 138 0.23 10.42 0.81
N MET A 139 -0.72 11.19 0.27
CA MET A 139 -1.07 11.16 -1.15
C MET A 139 0.11 11.60 -2.02
N GLU A 140 0.83 12.65 -1.62
CA GLU A 140 2.02 13.13 -2.32
C GLU A 140 3.16 12.09 -2.28
N TYR A 141 3.38 11.43 -1.13
CA TYR A 141 4.37 10.35 -1.01
C TYR A 141 4.08 9.15 -1.89
N LEU A 142 2.82 8.73 -1.96
CA LEU A 142 2.38 7.61 -2.80
C LEU A 142 2.51 7.92 -4.30
N ALA A 143 2.04 9.11 -4.72
CA ALA A 143 2.03 9.50 -6.12
C ALA A 143 3.43 9.79 -6.69
N GLY A 144 4.38 10.23 -5.85
CA GLY A 144 5.75 10.54 -6.26
C GLY A 144 6.77 9.52 -5.75
N PRO A 145 7.44 9.78 -4.62
CA PRO A 145 8.60 9.00 -4.16
C PRO A 145 8.39 7.49 -4.06
N ILE A 146 7.23 7.05 -3.56
CA ILE A 146 6.93 5.63 -3.39
C ILE A 146 6.68 4.97 -4.74
N THR A 147 5.97 5.64 -5.66
CA THR A 147 5.77 5.16 -7.03
C THR A 147 7.12 4.98 -7.73
N GLU A 148 8.00 5.97 -7.65
CA GLU A 148 9.34 5.89 -8.24
C GLU A 148 10.17 4.76 -7.62
N ALA A 149 10.10 4.58 -6.30
CA ALA A 149 10.80 3.51 -5.61
C ALA A 149 10.28 2.13 -6.01
N LEU A 150 8.96 1.96 -6.14
CA LEU A 150 8.34 0.68 -6.47
C LEU A 150 8.37 0.36 -7.97
N SER A 151 8.53 1.34 -8.85
CA SER A 151 8.53 1.12 -10.30
C SER A 151 9.54 0.05 -10.72
N GLY A 152 9.09 -0.89 -11.55
CA GLY A 152 9.88 -2.03 -12.02
C GLY A 152 10.11 -3.15 -10.99
N THR A 153 9.59 -3.02 -9.77
CA THR A 153 9.64 -4.11 -8.78
C THR A 153 8.66 -5.22 -9.18
N GLU A 154 9.07 -6.47 -9.03
CA GLU A 154 8.19 -7.61 -9.24
C GLU A 154 7.07 -7.62 -8.19
N VAL A 155 5.83 -7.73 -8.64
CA VAL A 155 4.64 -7.66 -7.78
C VAL A 155 4.59 -8.82 -6.77
N ALA A 156 5.13 -9.99 -7.12
CA ALA A 156 5.18 -11.14 -6.22
C ALA A 156 6.28 -11.02 -5.14
N ASN A 157 7.24 -10.09 -5.29
CA ASN A 157 8.37 -9.94 -4.37
C ASN A 157 8.09 -8.89 -3.29
N GLN A 158 7.23 -9.24 -2.34
CA GLN A 158 6.85 -8.36 -1.23
C GLN A 158 8.06 -7.81 -0.45
N ARG A 159 9.08 -8.66 -0.22
CA ARG A 159 10.25 -8.27 0.59
C ARG A 159 11.05 -7.16 -0.06
N GLU A 160 11.24 -7.24 -1.37
CA GLU A 160 11.95 -6.20 -2.12
C GLU A 160 11.16 -4.90 -2.11
N GLY A 161 9.86 -4.95 -2.42
CA GLY A 161 9.01 -3.76 -2.40
C GLY A 161 8.96 -3.08 -1.03
N ASP A 162 8.76 -3.87 0.05
CA ASP A 162 8.79 -3.35 1.41
C ASP A 162 10.15 -2.76 1.77
N GLN A 163 11.27 -3.34 1.30
CA GLN A 163 12.60 -2.79 1.56
C GLN A 163 12.80 -1.45 0.85
N ARG A 164 12.32 -1.31 -0.39
CA ARG A 164 12.40 -0.03 -1.13
C ARG A 164 11.58 1.05 -0.44
N VAL A 165 10.37 0.72 0.00
CA VAL A 165 9.49 1.62 0.76
C VAL A 165 10.12 1.99 2.10
N LYS A 166 10.68 1.02 2.85
CA LYS A 166 11.42 1.27 4.11
C LYS A 166 12.60 2.22 3.93
N ASN A 167 13.38 2.07 2.87
CA ASN A 167 14.53 2.94 2.61
C ASN A 167 14.10 4.40 2.38
N PHE A 168 12.93 4.63 1.78
CA PHE A 168 12.35 5.96 1.65
C PHE A 168 11.93 6.53 3.01
N ILE A 169 11.20 5.74 3.80
CA ILE A 169 10.65 6.18 5.10
C ILE A 169 11.74 6.41 6.13
N ALA A 170 12.83 5.64 6.11
CA ALA A 170 13.95 5.82 7.03
C ALA A 170 14.46 7.26 7.00
N LYS A 171 14.53 7.88 5.81
CA LYS A 171 14.90 9.29 5.65
C LYS A 171 13.87 10.23 6.26
N VAL A 172 12.59 9.98 6.00
CA VAL A 172 11.48 10.77 6.58
C VAL A 172 11.46 10.70 8.10
N LEU A 173 11.78 9.54 8.67
CA LEU A 173 11.87 9.34 10.11
C LEU A 173 13.08 10.08 10.72
N GLU A 174 14.24 10.03 10.06
CA GLU A 174 15.43 10.79 10.47
C GLU A 174 15.14 12.30 10.51
N ASP A 175 14.57 12.84 9.44
CA ASP A 175 14.18 14.27 9.36
C ASP A 175 13.19 14.64 10.47
N PHE A 176 12.19 13.79 10.73
CA PHE A 176 11.20 14.00 11.78
C PHE A 176 11.79 13.94 13.20
N GLU A 177 12.72 13.02 13.46
CA GLU A 177 13.43 12.96 14.74
C GLU A 177 14.26 14.22 15.00
N GLU A 178 14.88 14.79 13.96
CA GLU A 178 15.60 16.05 14.06
C GLU A 178 14.66 17.23 14.36
N GLU A 179 13.50 17.29 13.70
CA GLU A 179 12.48 18.30 13.98
C GLU A 179 11.93 18.20 15.42
N LEU A 180 11.69 16.98 15.91
CA LEU A 180 11.26 16.76 17.30
C LEU A 180 12.32 17.21 18.31
N LYS A 181 13.60 16.92 18.06
CA LYS A 181 14.71 17.39 18.91
C LYS A 181 14.79 18.91 18.91
N ALA A 182 14.63 19.54 17.75
CA ALA A 182 14.62 20.99 17.61
C ALA A 182 13.42 21.65 18.32
N LYS A 183 12.23 21.06 18.25
CA LYS A 183 11.04 21.52 19.00
C LYS A 183 11.26 21.45 20.50
N LYS A 184 11.75 20.32 21.01
CA LYS A 184 12.05 20.13 22.45
C LYS A 184 13.10 21.10 22.96
N ALA A 185 14.16 21.36 22.17
CA ALA A 185 15.18 22.33 22.52
C ALA A 185 14.63 23.77 22.62
N LYS A 186 13.68 24.15 21.75
CA LYS A 186 13.02 25.46 21.80
C LYS A 186 12.07 25.58 23.01
N GLU A 187 11.32 24.53 23.33
CA GLU A 187 10.44 24.53 24.51
C GLU A 187 11.23 24.61 25.83
N GLU A 188 12.42 24.02 25.89
CA GLU A 188 13.33 24.16 27.04
C GLU A 188 13.94 25.58 27.15
N GLU A 189 14.17 26.28 26.04
CA GLU A 189 14.62 27.68 26.04
C GLU A 189 13.49 28.68 26.39
N GLU A 190 12.23 28.38 26.07
CA GLU A 190 11.10 29.30 26.23
C GLU A 190 10.38 29.17 27.59
N SER A 191 10.77 28.22 28.44
CA SER A 191 10.20 28.07 29.79
C SER A 191 10.55 29.27 30.68
N PRO A 192 9.57 30.04 31.22
CA PRO A 192 9.86 31.16 32.08
C PRO A 192 10.49 30.68 33.38
N ARG A 193 11.70 31.18 33.66
CA ARG A 193 12.45 30.95 34.90
C ARG A 193 11.58 31.32 36.11
N ALA A 194 11.06 30.30 36.80
CA ALA A 194 10.28 30.50 38.02
C ALA A 194 11.13 31.21 39.10
N PRO A 195 10.58 32.19 39.84
CA PRO A 195 11.29 32.84 40.93
C PRO A 195 11.46 31.89 42.13
N THR A 196 12.58 32.07 42.82
CA THR A 196 13.06 31.26 43.95
C THR A 196 12.07 31.18 45.14
N PRO A 197 12.03 30.05 45.88
CA PRO A 197 11.14 29.88 47.03
C PRO A 197 11.63 30.69 48.23
N LYS A 198 10.77 31.56 48.78
CA LYS A 198 10.93 32.10 50.14
C LYS A 198 10.32 31.11 51.14
N ALA A 199 11.09 30.82 52.18
CA ALA A 199 10.71 29.99 53.31
C ALA A 199 9.51 30.56 54.08
N ALA A 200 8.58 29.69 54.46
CA ALA A 200 7.54 29.95 55.45
C ALA A 200 8.11 29.83 56.88
N PRO A 201 7.42 30.39 57.88
CA PRO A 201 6.95 29.50 58.95
C PRO A 201 5.55 29.83 59.53
N SER A 202 4.80 28.74 59.80
CA SER A 202 3.89 28.44 60.94
C SER A 202 2.71 29.41 61.27
N GLU A 203 1.51 29.05 61.74
CA GLU A 203 0.89 27.83 62.28
C GLU A 203 -0.63 28.11 62.56
N LYS A 204 -1.37 27.07 63.00
CA LYS A 204 -2.68 27.02 63.71
C LYS A 204 -4.02 26.96 62.94
N GLY A 205 -4.59 25.73 62.94
CA GLY A 205 -5.76 25.40 63.78
C GLY A 205 -7.18 25.56 63.18
N GLY A 206 -7.93 24.45 63.06
CA GLY A 206 -9.39 24.52 62.87
C GLY A 206 -10.06 23.19 62.51
N LYS A 207 -10.82 22.62 63.46
CA LYS A 207 -11.61 21.38 63.35
C LYS A 207 -12.86 21.52 62.46
N GLY A 208 -13.04 20.55 61.55
CA GLY A 208 -14.29 19.78 61.41
C GLY A 208 -15.36 20.24 60.41
N LYS A 209 -15.63 19.41 59.38
CA LYS A 209 -16.97 18.83 59.10
C LYS A 209 -16.87 17.71 58.05
N LYS A 210 -17.31 16.49 58.42
CA LYS A 210 -17.55 15.37 57.51
C LYS A 210 -18.64 15.75 56.51
N GLY A 211 -18.32 15.76 55.23
CA GLY A 211 -19.26 15.95 54.13
C GLY A 211 -18.89 15.04 52.96
N LYS A 212 -19.75 14.04 52.74
CA LYS A 212 -20.03 13.32 51.48
C LYS A 212 -18.80 12.91 50.64
N GLY A 213 -18.49 11.61 50.66
CA GLY A 213 -17.51 10.99 49.78
C GLY A 213 -17.81 11.32 48.32
N SER A 214 -17.05 12.28 47.77
CA SER A 214 -16.92 12.47 46.34
C SER A 214 -16.25 11.23 45.80
N ALA A 215 -16.96 10.47 44.96
CA ALA A 215 -16.37 9.38 44.22
C ALA A 215 -15.19 9.98 43.44
N THR A 216 -13.98 9.63 43.83
CA THR A 216 -12.75 9.97 43.13
C THR A 216 -12.95 9.52 41.70
N SER A 217 -13.15 10.47 40.77
CA SER A 217 -13.11 10.16 39.36
C SER A 217 -11.74 9.54 39.14
N VAL A 218 -11.72 8.27 38.74
CA VAL A 218 -10.48 7.62 38.34
C VAL A 218 -10.02 8.38 37.10
N ILE A 219 -9.10 9.32 37.29
CA ILE A 219 -8.42 10.02 36.21
C ILE A 219 -7.52 8.95 35.59
N ILE A 220 -8.03 8.28 34.56
CA ILE A 220 -7.21 7.41 33.72
C ILE A 220 -6.19 8.33 33.07
N PRO A 221 -4.87 8.18 33.33
CA PRO A 221 -3.87 8.99 32.67
C PRO A 221 -4.03 8.82 31.16
N PRO A 222 -4.09 9.90 30.37
CA PRO A 222 -4.16 9.79 28.93
C PRO A 222 -2.97 8.96 28.44
N GLN A 223 -3.24 7.99 27.56
CA GLN A 223 -2.14 7.27 26.90
C GLN A 223 -1.24 8.31 26.22
N PRO A 224 0.10 8.17 26.33
CA PRO A 224 1.01 9.04 25.59
C PRO A 224 0.67 8.89 24.11
N LYS A 225 0.32 9.99 23.45
CA LYS A 225 0.17 10.00 21.99
C LYS A 225 1.57 9.83 21.42
N GLU A 226 1.78 8.74 20.70
CA GLU A 226 3.00 8.55 19.92
C GLU A 226 2.91 9.50 18.70
N GLU A 227 3.76 10.52 18.66
CA GLU A 227 3.83 11.44 17.54
C GLU A 227 4.53 10.73 16.38
N LEU A 228 3.80 10.57 15.27
CA LEU A 228 4.30 9.96 14.04
C LEU A 228 4.46 11.05 12.98
N PRO A 229 5.41 10.88 12.04
CA PRO A 229 5.53 11.81 10.92
C PRO A 229 4.26 11.81 10.08
N HIS A 230 3.91 12.98 9.56
CA HIS A 230 2.85 13.10 8.56
C HIS A 230 3.14 12.19 7.36
N GLY A 231 2.09 11.61 6.78
CA GLY A 231 2.25 10.77 5.60
C GLY A 231 2.62 9.31 5.86
N ILE A 232 2.84 8.87 7.11
CA ILE A 232 3.22 7.49 7.44
C ILE A 232 2.19 6.43 6.97
N GLN A 233 0.94 6.83 6.75
CA GLN A 233 -0.12 5.96 6.22
C GLN A 233 0.18 5.48 4.79
N ALA A 234 0.97 6.25 4.02
CA ALA A 234 1.43 5.89 2.68
C ALA A 234 2.18 4.55 2.65
N VAL A 235 2.93 4.27 3.72
CA VAL A 235 3.73 3.05 3.87
C VAL A 235 2.84 1.82 3.89
N SER A 236 1.84 1.85 4.76
CA SER A 236 0.87 0.78 4.90
C SER A 236 0.06 0.61 3.62
N ALA A 237 -0.35 1.72 2.99
CA ALA A 237 -1.05 1.70 1.71
C ALA A 237 -0.25 0.95 0.63
N ALA A 238 1.01 1.34 0.44
CA ALA A 238 1.88 0.75 -0.56
C ALA A 238 2.18 -0.73 -0.29
N SER A 239 2.48 -1.08 0.97
CA SER A 239 2.77 -2.45 1.37
C SER A 239 1.54 -3.37 1.22
N LEU A 240 0.36 -2.90 1.61
CA LEU A 240 -0.91 -3.65 1.43
C LEU A 240 -1.29 -3.79 -0.05
N ALA A 241 -1.11 -2.74 -0.85
CA ALA A 241 -1.38 -2.80 -2.27
C ALA A 241 -0.48 -3.82 -2.97
N LEU A 242 0.82 -3.81 -2.66
CA LEU A 242 1.76 -4.81 -3.17
C LEU A 242 1.38 -6.24 -2.75
N LEU A 243 0.93 -6.40 -1.50
CA LEU A 243 0.54 -7.69 -0.94
C LEU A 243 -0.69 -8.27 -1.66
N GLU A 244 -1.73 -7.45 -1.88
CA GLU A 244 -2.92 -7.89 -2.61
C GLU A 244 -2.61 -8.18 -4.08
N ALA A 245 -1.85 -7.30 -4.74
CA ALA A 245 -1.44 -7.52 -6.11
C ALA A 245 -0.56 -8.77 -6.26
N GLY A 246 0.33 -9.05 -5.30
CA GLY A 246 1.17 -10.26 -5.24
C GLY A 246 0.33 -11.53 -5.13
N ALA A 247 -0.72 -11.50 -4.32
CA ALA A 247 -1.67 -12.61 -4.20
C ALA A 247 -2.42 -12.85 -5.52
N GLN A 248 -2.90 -11.79 -6.17
CA GLN A 248 -3.58 -11.86 -7.46
C GLN A 248 -2.66 -12.36 -8.58
N ALA A 249 -1.44 -11.83 -8.67
CA ALA A 249 -0.42 -12.25 -9.63
C ALA A 249 -0.08 -13.74 -9.48
N SER A 250 -0.02 -14.22 -8.23
CA SER A 250 0.24 -15.63 -7.91
C SER A 250 -1.00 -16.52 -8.04
N ARG A 251 -2.18 -15.97 -8.37
CA ARG A 251 -3.47 -16.67 -8.42
C ARG A 251 -3.79 -17.43 -7.12
N GLN A 252 -3.46 -16.83 -5.98
CA GLN A 252 -3.73 -17.41 -4.66
C GLN A 252 -4.63 -16.49 -3.83
N PRO A 253 -5.49 -17.05 -2.95
CA PRO A 253 -6.19 -16.26 -1.96
C PRO A 253 -5.21 -15.49 -1.05
N LEU A 254 -5.57 -14.27 -0.65
CA LEU A 254 -4.71 -13.38 0.16
C LEU A 254 -4.17 -14.06 1.42
N TYR A 255 -5.00 -14.81 2.16
CA TYR A 255 -4.57 -15.51 3.37
C TYR A 255 -3.47 -16.55 3.11
N SER A 256 -3.50 -17.20 1.94
CA SER A 256 -2.51 -18.21 1.54
C SER A 256 -1.20 -17.54 1.17
N HIS A 257 -1.28 -16.42 0.45
CA HIS A 257 -0.13 -15.61 0.08
C HIS A 257 0.59 -15.06 1.33
N VAL A 258 -0.15 -14.51 2.28
CA VAL A 258 0.39 -14.04 3.58
C VAL A 258 1.05 -15.18 4.37
N ALA A 259 0.43 -16.37 4.38
CA ALA A 259 1.03 -17.54 5.02
C ALA A 259 2.37 -17.91 4.36
N ALA A 260 2.42 -17.97 3.03
CA ALA A 260 3.63 -18.26 2.27
C ALA A 260 4.75 -17.24 2.55
N LEU A 261 4.44 -15.95 2.62
CA LEU A 261 5.43 -14.90 2.92
C LEU A 261 6.06 -15.07 4.31
N ARG A 262 5.27 -15.52 5.29
CA ARG A 262 5.71 -15.69 6.67
C ARG A 262 6.51 -16.98 6.90
N THR A 263 6.02 -18.11 6.39
CA THR A 263 6.57 -19.44 6.71
C THR A 263 7.38 -20.06 5.57
N GLY A 264 7.40 -19.47 4.37
CA GLY A 264 8.02 -20.04 3.17
C GLY A 264 7.21 -21.19 2.54
N GLU A 265 6.30 -21.79 3.31
CA GLU A 265 5.41 -22.87 2.88
C GLU A 265 3.95 -22.56 3.25
N VAL A 266 3.02 -22.97 2.39
CA VAL A 266 1.58 -22.91 2.71
C VAL A 266 1.22 -24.19 3.47
N SER A 267 0.95 -24.05 4.77
CA SER A 267 0.49 -25.18 5.57
C SER A 267 -0.85 -25.70 5.06
N SER A 268 -1.00 -27.03 4.98
CA SER A 268 -2.28 -27.68 4.67
C SER A 268 -3.34 -27.49 5.76
N LYS A 269 -2.96 -26.98 6.95
CA LYS A 269 -3.85 -26.73 8.08
C LYS A 269 -3.72 -25.30 8.57
N LEU A 270 -4.57 -24.41 8.04
CA LEU A 270 -4.72 -23.06 8.56
C LEU A 270 -5.72 -23.03 9.71
N ARG A 271 -5.46 -22.17 10.71
CA ARG A 271 -6.33 -21.97 11.87
C ARG A 271 -7.13 -20.69 11.71
N ILE A 272 -8.44 -20.77 11.86
CA ILE A 272 -9.32 -19.61 11.92
C ILE A 272 -9.22 -18.97 13.31
N PRO A 273 -9.06 -17.65 13.44
CA PRO A 273 -9.04 -16.98 14.74
C PRO A 273 -10.40 -17.07 15.44
N LEU A 274 -10.38 -17.07 16.78
CA LEU A 274 -11.60 -17.02 17.58
C LEU A 274 -12.14 -15.57 17.56
N PRO A 275 -13.34 -15.31 17.01
CA PRO A 275 -13.83 -13.95 16.91
C PRO A 275 -14.19 -13.40 18.31
N MET A 276 -13.86 -12.14 18.54
CA MET A 276 -14.30 -11.38 19.71
C MET A 276 -15.25 -10.31 19.22
N VAL A 277 -16.51 -10.35 19.66
CA VAL A 277 -17.55 -9.43 19.19
C VAL A 277 -17.76 -8.34 20.23
N CYS A 278 -17.56 -7.09 19.84
CA CYS A 278 -17.88 -5.95 20.69
C CYS A 278 -19.40 -5.73 20.71
N VAL A 279 -20.02 -5.88 21.88
CA VAL A 279 -21.48 -5.68 22.07
C VAL A 279 -21.81 -4.37 22.76
N TYR A 280 -20.80 -3.70 23.32
CA TYR A 280 -20.94 -2.40 23.93
C TYR A 280 -19.65 -1.62 23.73
N HIS A 281 -19.79 -0.40 23.23
CA HIS A 281 -18.73 0.57 23.09
C HIS A 281 -19.06 1.77 23.99
N GLY A 282 -18.11 2.17 24.83
CA GLY A 282 -18.27 3.19 25.86
C GLY A 282 -17.06 4.12 25.93
N GLY A 283 -16.45 4.23 27.10
CA GLY A 283 -15.35 5.15 27.36
C GLY A 283 -15.82 6.54 27.78
N LYS A 284 -15.03 7.59 27.56
CA LYS A 284 -15.30 8.93 28.10
C LYS A 284 -16.68 9.51 27.72
N ALA A 285 -17.22 9.10 26.57
CA ALA A 285 -18.55 9.50 26.09
C ALA A 285 -19.71 8.67 26.69
N GLY A 286 -19.41 7.61 27.45
CA GLY A 286 -20.39 6.71 28.05
C GLY A 286 -21.11 7.35 29.26
N PRO A 287 -22.41 7.06 29.47
CA PRO A 287 -23.19 7.65 30.57
C PRO A 287 -22.82 7.05 31.93
N GLY A 288 -22.71 7.91 32.94
CA GLY A 288 -22.55 7.50 34.34
C GLY A 288 -21.26 6.72 34.60
N LYS A 289 -21.35 5.60 35.32
CA LYS A 289 -20.18 4.74 35.66
C LYS A 289 -19.69 3.88 34.50
N LEU A 290 -20.45 3.81 33.40
CA LEU A 290 -20.05 3.07 32.21
C LEU A 290 -18.91 3.78 31.46
N ASN A 291 -18.61 5.04 31.80
CA ASN A 291 -17.47 5.76 31.26
C ASN A 291 -16.10 5.13 31.60
N CYS A 292 -16.06 4.25 32.61
CA CYS A 292 -14.89 3.47 32.95
C CYS A 292 -14.72 2.20 32.10
N ILE A 293 -15.71 1.84 31.28
CA ILE A 293 -15.69 0.65 30.42
C ILE A 293 -15.62 1.11 28.97
N LYS A 294 -14.49 0.82 28.31
CA LYS A 294 -14.26 1.19 26.91
C LYS A 294 -15.01 0.25 25.96
N GLU A 295 -14.87 -1.06 26.15
CA GLU A 295 -15.51 -2.08 25.31
C GLU A 295 -15.93 -3.28 26.15
N LEU A 296 -17.10 -3.87 25.82
CA LEU A 296 -17.50 -5.19 26.30
C LEU A 296 -17.46 -6.17 25.13
N LEU A 297 -16.56 -7.14 25.24
CA LEU A 297 -16.31 -8.14 24.20
C LEU A 297 -16.93 -9.48 24.63
N ILE A 298 -17.69 -10.11 23.75
CA ILE A 298 -18.16 -11.48 23.90
C ILE A 298 -17.26 -12.40 23.08
N MET A 299 -16.76 -13.44 23.73
CA MET A 299 -15.95 -14.49 23.11
C MET A 299 -16.72 -15.82 23.16
N PRO A 300 -16.90 -16.49 22.01
CA PRO A 300 -17.54 -17.80 21.96
C PRO A 300 -16.63 -18.87 22.58
N LYS A 301 -17.22 -19.98 23.02
CA LYS A 301 -16.47 -21.09 23.60
C LYS A 301 -15.44 -21.63 22.58
N PRO A 302 -14.17 -21.84 22.97
CA PRO A 302 -13.18 -22.45 22.09
C PRO A 302 -13.63 -23.84 21.59
N GLY A 303 -13.34 -24.14 20.32
CA GLY A 303 -13.65 -25.43 19.70
C GLY A 303 -15.01 -25.51 19.00
N LEU A 304 -15.83 -24.46 19.06
CA LEU A 304 -17.01 -24.34 18.21
C LEU A 304 -16.61 -24.12 16.74
N PRO A 305 -17.27 -24.76 15.76
CA PRO A 305 -17.00 -24.51 14.36
C PRO A 305 -17.41 -23.08 13.98
N PHE A 306 -16.64 -22.45 13.08
CA PHE A 306 -16.84 -21.04 12.71
C PHE A 306 -18.27 -20.69 12.27
N LYS A 307 -18.94 -21.60 11.54
CA LYS A 307 -20.33 -21.41 11.10
C LYS A 307 -21.34 -21.31 12.24
N GLU A 308 -21.10 -21.98 13.36
CA GLU A 308 -21.97 -21.90 14.55
C GLU A 308 -21.70 -20.64 15.37
N VAL A 309 -20.44 -20.18 15.37
CA VAL A 309 -20.03 -18.95 16.02
C VAL A 309 -20.57 -17.71 15.30
N HIS A 310 -20.67 -17.77 13.98
CA HIS A 310 -21.15 -16.69 13.13
C HIS A 310 -22.37 -17.14 12.31
N PRO A 311 -23.57 -17.25 12.91
CA PRO A 311 -24.78 -17.61 12.17
C PRO A 311 -25.06 -16.53 11.13
N SER A 312 -25.04 -16.91 9.85
CA SER A 312 -25.22 -16.04 8.68
C SER A 312 -26.59 -15.33 8.62
N THR A 313 -27.44 -15.53 9.63
CA THR A 313 -28.84 -15.11 9.71
C THR A 313 -29.05 -13.78 10.43
N VAL A 314 -28.01 -13.17 11.01
CA VAL A 314 -28.15 -11.91 11.77
C VAL A 314 -28.01 -10.65 10.89
N TYR A 315 -27.70 -10.81 9.60
CA TYR A 315 -27.58 -9.71 8.64
C TYR A 315 -28.51 -9.96 7.43
N MET A 316 -29.82 -9.82 7.65
CA MET A 316 -30.80 -9.44 6.61
C MET A 316 -31.67 -8.32 7.16
#